data_AF-A0A7W9LY81-F1
#
_entry.id   AF-A0A7W9LY81-F1
#
_cell.length_a   1.000
_cell.length_b   1.000
_cell.length_c   1.000
_cell.angle_alpha   90.00
_cell.angle_beta   90.00
_cell.angle_gamma   90.00
#
_symmetry.space_group_name_H-M   'P 1'
#
loop_
_entity.id
_entity.type
_entity.pdbx_description
1 polymer ?
#
loop_
_entity_poly.entity_id
_entity_poly.type
_entity_poly.pdbx_seq_one_letter_code
_entity_poly.pdbx_strand_id
1 'polypeptide(L)'
;MKTVLLVLALLITTATPAQAHAGGLTPQDHLSRVTAIDPPLPGVTARMVNHGTQVEIRNGGSTAITVADHVVAPGETYRFRDERTTAPQWELPLGTSVIKGRVDTTPDPNPLSWLLFTAALAVGGYFLGRGRALLAVGVIVVTAAHAWHAVGSALAVTGQSFVPLLIGASGVGLVAWPLAVVTVVAAVRRKPATAFVAAVVGAMLVVAGIPDFDSFRFSQLPFAGPGDLDRLLVALTLGGGLGLAAGGFDNMRRAGSTT
;
A
#
# COMPACT_ATOMS: atom_id res chain seq x y z
N MET A 1 -28.02 1.39 -12.34
CA MET A 1 -28.18 1.46 -10.87
C MET A 1 -28.09 0.09 -10.20
N LYS A 2 -28.90 -0.91 -10.62
CA LYS A 2 -28.88 -2.27 -10.05
C LYS A 2 -27.50 -2.96 -10.14
N THR A 3 -26.79 -2.83 -11.25
CA THR A 3 -25.45 -3.42 -11.44
C THR A 3 -24.38 -2.79 -10.54
N VAL A 4 -24.44 -1.47 -10.33
CA VAL A 4 -23.51 -0.74 -9.45
C VAL A 4 -23.73 -1.13 -7.98
N LEU A 5 -24.99 -1.26 -7.56
CA LEU A 5 -25.33 -1.74 -6.22
C LEU A 5 -24.92 -3.19 -6.00
N LEU A 6 -25.05 -4.06 -7.01
CA LEU A 6 -24.61 -5.45 -6.92
C LEU A 6 -23.08 -5.56 -6.80
N VAL A 7 -22.33 -4.77 -7.56
CA VAL A 7 -20.86 -4.72 -7.49
C VAL A 7 -20.39 -4.17 -6.14
N LEU A 8 -21.02 -3.10 -5.64
CA LEU A 8 -20.73 -2.55 -4.30
C LEU A 8 -21.05 -3.56 -3.19
N ALA A 9 -22.18 -4.26 -3.28
CA ALA A 9 -22.56 -5.28 -2.30
C ALA A 9 -21.57 -6.46 -2.29
N LEU A 10 -21.07 -6.90 -3.46
CA LEU A 10 -20.08 -7.96 -3.56
C LEU A 10 -18.71 -7.57 -3.00
N LEU A 11 -18.32 -6.30 -3.17
CA LEU A 11 -17.06 -5.76 -2.66
C LEU A 11 -17.05 -5.62 -1.13
N ILE A 12 -18.20 -5.34 -0.52
CA ILE A 12 -18.32 -5.18 0.94
C ILE A 12 -18.34 -6.53 1.68
N THR A 13 -18.89 -7.58 1.08
CA THR A 13 -19.12 -8.87 1.76
C THR A 13 -17.97 -9.85 1.69
N THR A 14 -16.96 -9.62 0.85
CA THR A 14 -15.94 -10.63 0.53
C THR A 14 -14.53 -10.34 1.06
N ALA A 15 -14.29 -9.14 1.62
CA ALA A 15 -12.98 -8.75 2.12
C ALA A 15 -13.07 -8.25 3.57
N THR A 16 -12.42 -8.94 4.51
CA THR A 16 -12.18 -8.35 5.83
C THR A 16 -11.14 -7.22 5.69
N PRO A 17 -11.36 -6.04 6.33
CA PRO A 17 -10.54 -4.86 6.06
C PRO A 17 -9.02 -5.06 6.26
N ALA A 18 -8.63 -5.98 7.15
CA ALA A 18 -7.24 -6.20 7.54
C ALA A 18 -6.47 -7.20 6.65
N GLN A 19 -7.14 -8.15 5.96
CA GLN A 19 -6.44 -9.13 5.12
C GLN A 19 -6.30 -8.69 3.66
N ALA A 20 -7.18 -7.81 3.17
CA ALA A 20 -7.15 -7.37 1.78
C ALA A 20 -6.01 -6.38 1.49
N HIS A 21 -5.47 -5.72 2.52
CA HIS A 21 -4.45 -4.69 2.36
C HIS A 21 -3.06 -5.30 2.41
N ALA A 22 -2.28 -5.15 1.33
CA ALA A 22 -0.91 -5.68 1.18
C ALA A 22 -0.73 -7.16 1.59
N GLY A 23 -1.72 -8.03 1.31
CA GLY A 23 -1.64 -9.46 1.63
C GLY A 23 -1.49 -9.78 3.13
N GLY A 24 -1.92 -8.87 4.01
CA GLY A 24 -1.81 -9.01 5.46
C GLY A 24 -0.42 -8.68 6.02
N LEU A 25 0.37 -7.89 5.29
CA LEU A 25 1.57 -7.25 5.83
C LEU A 25 1.20 -5.99 6.60
N THR A 26 1.84 -5.81 7.74
CA THR A 26 1.66 -4.62 8.59
C THR A 26 2.96 -3.81 8.62
N PRO A 27 2.88 -2.47 8.65
CA PRO A 27 4.05 -1.62 8.90
C PRO A 27 4.72 -1.93 10.24
N GLN A 28 6.05 -1.75 10.33
CA GLN A 28 6.86 -2.08 11.52
C GLN A 28 8.07 -1.14 11.66
N ASP A 29 8.61 -1.01 12.87
CA ASP A 29 9.80 -0.17 13.14
C ASP A 29 11.12 -0.95 13.00
N HIS A 30 11.03 -2.21 12.58
CA HIS A 30 12.16 -3.12 12.54
C HIS A 30 12.08 -4.06 11.34
N LEU A 31 13.25 -4.56 10.93
CA LEU A 31 13.41 -5.47 9.80
C LEU A 31 14.22 -6.68 10.24
N SER A 32 13.57 -7.84 10.29
CA SER A 32 14.27 -9.11 10.53
C SER A 32 15.06 -9.54 9.29
N ARG A 33 16.25 -10.11 9.50
CA ARG A 33 17.14 -10.63 8.44
C ARG A 33 17.75 -11.96 8.84
N VAL A 34 17.82 -12.89 7.90
CA VAL A 34 18.68 -14.08 7.99
C VAL A 34 20.12 -13.64 7.76
N THR A 35 21.03 -14.09 8.61
CA THR A 35 22.47 -13.79 8.51
C THR A 35 23.29 -15.01 8.10
N ALA A 36 22.89 -16.22 8.50
CA ALA A 36 23.61 -17.45 8.16
C ALA A 36 22.76 -18.71 8.30
N ILE A 37 23.25 -19.80 7.71
CA ILE A 37 22.89 -21.19 8.03
C ILE A 37 24.17 -21.86 8.54
N ASP A 38 24.14 -22.41 9.76
CA ASP A 38 25.35 -22.89 10.45
C ASP A 38 25.15 -24.25 11.16
N PRO A 39 25.89 -25.31 10.78
CA PRO A 39 26.82 -25.36 9.64
C PRO A 39 26.09 -25.20 8.30
N PRO A 40 26.75 -24.68 7.24
CA PRO A 40 26.12 -24.54 5.93
C PRO A 40 25.58 -25.88 5.39
N LEU A 41 24.35 -25.88 4.89
CA LEU A 41 23.73 -27.03 4.22
C LEU A 41 23.84 -26.86 2.69
N PRO A 42 24.54 -27.75 1.97
CA PRO A 42 24.72 -27.62 0.52
C PRO A 42 23.38 -27.54 -0.23
N GLY A 43 23.22 -26.50 -1.06
CA GLY A 43 22.02 -26.27 -1.86
C GLY A 43 20.84 -25.66 -1.09
N VAL A 44 20.93 -25.48 0.22
CA VAL A 44 19.86 -24.87 1.02
C VAL A 44 20.14 -23.38 1.21
N THR A 45 19.10 -22.56 1.02
CA THR A 45 19.16 -21.12 1.30
C THR A 45 17.99 -20.71 2.17
N ALA A 46 18.22 -19.71 3.02
CA ALA A 46 17.18 -19.09 3.83
C ALA A 46 17.32 -17.56 3.70
N ARG A 47 16.19 -16.87 3.62
CA ARG A 47 16.12 -15.41 3.64
C ARG A 47 14.82 -14.95 4.27
N MET A 48 14.80 -13.72 4.77
CA MET A 48 13.54 -13.07 5.09
C MET A 48 12.90 -12.53 3.82
N VAL A 49 11.58 -12.67 3.71
CA VAL A 49 10.74 -12.11 2.66
C VAL A 49 9.61 -11.30 3.30
N ASN A 50 8.78 -10.63 2.49
CA ASN A 50 7.61 -9.90 2.96
C ASN A 50 7.98 -8.90 4.07
N HIS A 51 8.99 -8.07 3.78
CA HIS A 51 9.53 -7.04 4.69
C HIS A 51 9.93 -7.58 6.08
N GLY A 52 10.58 -8.74 6.11
CA GLY A 52 11.12 -9.28 7.37
C GLY A 52 10.10 -10.04 8.21
N THR A 53 8.88 -10.26 7.71
CA THR A 53 7.81 -10.91 8.50
C THR A 53 7.71 -12.42 8.29
N GLN A 54 8.38 -12.95 7.27
CA GLN A 54 8.32 -14.37 6.91
C GLN A 54 9.69 -14.90 6.51
N VAL A 55 10.01 -16.11 6.94
CA VAL A 55 11.20 -16.84 6.50
C VAL A 55 10.84 -17.60 5.22
N GLU A 56 11.65 -17.46 4.18
CA GLU A 56 11.63 -18.32 3.00
C GLU A 56 12.85 -19.23 3.02
N ILE A 57 12.59 -20.53 2.92
CA ILE A 57 13.61 -21.57 2.81
C ILE A 57 13.46 -22.23 1.44
N ARG A 58 14.56 -22.35 0.72
CA ARG A 58 14.62 -23.11 -0.53
C ARG A 58 15.60 -24.25 -0.37
N ASN A 59 15.11 -25.48 -0.54
CA ASN A 59 15.92 -26.68 -0.50
C ASN A 59 16.32 -27.09 -1.93
N GLY A 60 17.48 -26.64 -2.40
CA GLY A 60 18.09 -27.09 -3.66
C GLY A 60 19.00 -28.32 -3.51
N GLY A 61 19.06 -28.92 -2.32
CA GLY A 61 19.83 -30.14 -2.06
C GLY A 61 19.10 -31.41 -2.53
N SER A 62 19.68 -32.56 -2.25
CA SER A 62 19.12 -33.88 -2.59
C SER A 62 18.36 -34.56 -1.44
N THR A 63 18.44 -34.02 -0.22
CA THR A 63 17.82 -34.59 0.98
C THR A 63 16.77 -33.65 1.54
N ALA A 64 15.66 -34.21 2.03
CA ALA A 64 14.66 -33.44 2.76
C ALA A 64 15.24 -32.88 4.06
N ILE A 65 14.76 -31.70 4.47
CA ILE A 65 15.19 -31.03 5.71
C ILE A 65 13.97 -30.63 6.53
N THR A 66 14.07 -30.71 7.86
CA THR A 66 12.98 -30.31 8.76
C THR A 66 13.25 -28.92 9.32
N VAL A 67 12.24 -28.06 9.30
CA VAL A 67 12.28 -26.74 9.92
C VAL A 67 10.97 -26.51 10.67
N ALA A 68 11.09 -26.07 11.93
CA ALA A 68 9.95 -26.09 12.86
C ALA A 68 9.28 -27.48 12.81
N ASP A 69 8.04 -27.55 12.31
CA ASP A 69 7.25 -28.77 12.21
C ASP A 69 6.98 -29.21 10.75
N HIS A 70 7.68 -28.62 9.77
CA HIS A 70 7.49 -28.91 8.34
C HIS A 70 8.73 -29.57 7.73
N VAL A 71 8.50 -30.56 6.86
CA VAL A 71 9.54 -31.22 6.06
C VAL A 71 9.59 -30.57 4.69
N VAL A 72 10.70 -29.90 4.38
CA VAL A 72 10.97 -29.25 3.10
C VAL A 72 11.67 -30.24 2.17
N ALA A 73 10.96 -30.74 1.17
CA ALA A 73 11.46 -31.70 0.19
C ALA A 73 12.53 -31.09 -0.75
N PRO A 74 13.37 -31.92 -1.40
CA PRO A 74 14.24 -31.46 -2.50
C PRO A 74 13.45 -30.72 -3.58
N GLY A 75 13.92 -29.53 -3.94
CA GLY A 75 13.27 -28.63 -4.90
C GLY A 75 12.16 -27.74 -4.32
N GLU A 76 11.75 -27.94 -3.07
CA GLU A 76 10.68 -27.18 -2.44
C GLU A 76 11.15 -25.79 -1.98
N THR A 77 10.23 -24.82 -2.07
CA THR A 77 10.33 -23.53 -1.38
C THR A 77 9.23 -23.43 -0.34
N TYR A 78 9.61 -23.34 0.92
CA TYR A 78 8.69 -23.23 2.05
C TYR A 78 8.76 -21.83 2.65
N ARG A 79 7.60 -21.26 2.97
CA ARG A 79 7.50 -19.93 3.60
C ARG A 79 6.64 -20.00 4.85
N PHE A 80 7.14 -19.49 5.96
CA PHE A 80 6.44 -19.55 7.24
C PHE A 80 6.81 -18.36 8.14
N ARG A 81 5.90 -18.04 9.07
CA ARG A 81 6.14 -17.05 10.12
C ARG A 81 6.53 -17.77 11.41
N ASP A 82 7.42 -17.18 12.19
CA ASP A 82 7.87 -17.73 13.47
C ASP A 82 8.16 -16.57 14.44
N GLU A 83 7.55 -16.61 15.62
CA GLU A 83 7.65 -15.52 16.60
C GLU A 83 9.09 -15.28 17.07
N ARG A 84 9.96 -16.31 17.04
CA ARG A 84 11.37 -16.17 17.40
C ARG A 84 12.10 -15.15 16.54
N THR A 85 11.65 -14.95 15.29
CA THR A 85 12.27 -14.01 14.35
C THR A 85 12.11 -12.53 14.73
N THR A 86 11.41 -12.24 15.82
CA THR A 86 11.25 -10.89 16.39
C THR A 86 12.28 -10.54 17.47
N ALA A 87 13.06 -11.50 17.96
CA ALA A 87 14.11 -11.25 18.94
C ALA A 87 15.31 -10.50 18.30
N PRO A 88 16.07 -9.66 19.05
CA PRO A 88 17.20 -8.91 18.49
C PRO A 88 18.25 -9.77 17.76
N GLN A 89 18.49 -10.96 18.30
CA GLN A 89 19.20 -12.07 17.66
C GLN A 89 18.31 -13.31 17.81
N TRP A 90 18.21 -14.13 16.77
CA TRP A 90 17.34 -15.29 16.77
C TRP A 90 17.92 -16.45 16.00
N GLU A 91 17.45 -17.64 16.36
CA GLU A 91 17.87 -18.91 15.81
C GLU A 91 16.66 -19.80 15.55
N LEU A 92 16.63 -20.45 14.39
CA LEU A 92 15.62 -21.44 14.02
C LEU A 92 16.29 -22.77 13.68
N PRO A 93 15.92 -23.88 14.35
CA PRO A 93 16.42 -25.21 14.01
C PRO A 93 16.09 -25.59 12.56
N LEU A 94 17.08 -26.15 11.85
CA LEU A 94 17.00 -26.58 10.46
C LEU A 94 17.75 -27.91 10.27
N GLY A 95 17.08 -29.03 10.52
CA GLY A 95 17.71 -30.36 10.49
C GLY A 95 18.90 -30.45 11.46
N THR A 96 20.10 -30.63 10.92
CA THR A 96 21.37 -30.65 11.67
C THR A 96 22.06 -29.28 11.75
N SER A 97 21.40 -28.23 11.27
CA SER A 97 21.89 -26.85 11.19
C SER A 97 20.93 -25.89 11.89
N VAL A 98 21.32 -24.62 11.94
CA VAL A 98 20.52 -23.53 12.50
C VAL A 98 20.51 -22.36 11.53
N ILE A 99 19.32 -21.81 11.26
CA ILE A 99 19.17 -20.51 10.60
C ILE A 99 19.37 -19.45 11.66
N LYS A 100 20.40 -18.62 11.49
CA LYS A 100 20.69 -17.49 12.36
C LYS A 100 20.16 -16.22 11.72
N GLY A 101 19.69 -15.30 12.55
CA GLY A 101 19.27 -14.00 12.09
C GLY A 101 19.25 -12.96 13.19
N ARG A 102 18.92 -11.75 12.78
CA ARG A 102 18.85 -10.58 13.65
C ARG A 102 17.75 -9.64 13.22
N VAL A 103 17.37 -8.75 14.12
CA VAL A 103 16.46 -7.65 13.83
C VAL A 103 17.26 -6.35 13.73
N ASP A 104 17.16 -5.68 12.58
CA ASP A 104 17.69 -4.34 12.38
C ASP A 104 16.60 -3.32 12.67
N THR A 105 16.87 -2.35 13.55
CA THR A 105 15.95 -1.23 13.81
C THR A 105 16.44 0.01 13.07
N THR A 106 15.54 0.67 12.36
CA THR A 106 15.83 1.97 11.71
C THR A 106 15.06 3.06 12.46
N PRO A 107 15.64 4.24 12.72
CA PRO A 107 14.90 5.33 13.34
C PRO A 107 13.62 5.66 12.59
N ASP A 108 12.55 5.88 13.34
CA ASP A 108 11.25 6.19 12.77
C ASP A 108 11.27 7.56 12.07
N PRO A 109 10.50 7.72 10.98
CA PRO A 109 10.25 9.04 10.41
C PRO A 109 9.59 9.96 11.44
N ASN A 110 9.84 11.27 11.35
CA ASN A 110 9.08 12.24 12.12
C ASN A 110 7.65 12.35 11.56
N PRO A 111 6.60 11.91 12.28
CA PRO A 111 5.24 11.93 11.75
C PRO A 111 4.74 13.36 11.53
N LEU A 112 5.17 14.31 12.38
CA LEU A 112 4.71 15.70 12.32
C LEU A 112 5.09 16.37 10.99
N SER A 113 6.29 16.12 10.46
CA SER A 113 6.70 16.70 9.18
C SER A 113 5.83 16.20 8.03
N TRP A 114 5.46 14.92 8.03
CA TRP A 114 4.59 14.34 7.01
C TRP A 114 3.15 14.82 7.13
N LEU A 115 2.65 15.03 8.36
CA LEU A 115 1.34 15.61 8.59
C LEU A 115 1.26 17.07 8.13
N LEU A 116 2.27 17.89 8.44
CA LEU A 116 2.36 19.26 7.96
C LEU A 116 2.45 19.31 6.44
N PHE A 117 3.22 18.41 5.83
CA PHE A 117 3.32 18.29 4.38
C PHE A 117 1.98 17.89 3.75
N THR A 118 1.27 16.93 4.34
CA THR A 118 -0.09 16.52 3.92
C THR A 118 -1.09 17.68 4.02
N ALA A 119 -1.03 18.45 5.12
CA ALA A 119 -1.85 19.64 5.29
C ALA A 119 -1.54 20.72 4.22
N ALA A 120 -0.26 20.94 3.91
CA ALA A 120 0.14 21.85 2.84
C ALA A 120 -0.38 21.40 1.46
N LEU A 121 -0.35 20.09 1.17
CA LEU A 121 -0.94 19.52 -0.03
C LEU A 121 -2.46 19.71 -0.08
N ALA A 122 -3.16 19.61 1.05
CA ALA A 122 -4.59 19.92 1.12
C ALA A 122 -4.90 21.39 0.81
N VAL A 123 -4.12 22.32 1.35
CA VAL A 123 -4.24 23.74 1.01
C VAL A 123 -3.95 23.98 -0.48
N GLY A 124 -2.90 23.36 -1.03
CA GLY A 124 -2.58 23.43 -2.46
C GLY A 124 -3.71 22.90 -3.34
N GLY A 125 -4.23 21.70 -3.02
CA GLY A 125 -5.34 21.07 -3.71
C GLY A 125 -6.62 21.90 -3.68
N TYR A 126 -6.91 22.56 -2.55
CA TYR A 126 -8.04 23.50 -2.44
C TYR A 126 -7.93 24.62 -3.48
N PHE A 127 -6.73 25.21 -3.63
CA PHE A 127 -6.51 26.28 -4.61
C PHE A 127 -6.54 25.80 -6.07
N LEU A 128 -6.25 24.52 -6.35
CA LEU A 128 -6.50 23.95 -7.69
C LEU A 128 -7.99 24.03 -8.09
N GLY A 129 -8.89 24.04 -7.10
CA GLY A 129 -10.32 24.30 -7.25
C GLY A 129 -10.69 25.59 -7.98
N ARG A 130 -9.75 26.54 -8.12
CA ARG A 130 -9.97 27.82 -8.82
C ARG A 130 -10.06 27.69 -10.34
N GLY A 131 -9.61 26.58 -10.93
CA GLY A 131 -9.59 26.39 -12.38
C GLY A 131 -9.95 24.97 -12.80
N ARG A 132 -10.78 24.83 -13.85
CA ARG A 132 -11.17 23.51 -14.38
C ARG A 132 -9.98 22.66 -14.83
N ALA A 133 -9.01 23.27 -15.50
CA ALA A 133 -7.79 22.57 -15.92
C ALA A 133 -6.94 22.15 -14.73
N LEU A 134 -6.80 23.03 -13.72
CA LEU A 134 -6.04 22.75 -12.50
C LEU A 134 -6.68 21.62 -11.67
N LEU A 135 -8.01 21.61 -11.55
CA LEU A 135 -8.75 20.50 -10.95
C LEU A 135 -8.49 19.17 -11.65
N ALA A 136 -8.55 19.15 -12.98
CA ALA A 136 -8.28 17.92 -13.75
C ALA A 136 -6.84 17.42 -13.55
N VAL A 137 -5.85 18.33 -13.56
CA VAL A 137 -4.44 18.01 -13.28
C VAL A 137 -4.30 17.45 -11.87
N GLY A 138 -4.90 18.10 -10.86
CA GLY A 138 -4.85 17.62 -9.49
C GLY A 138 -5.46 16.22 -9.35
N VAL A 139 -6.62 15.97 -9.98
CA VAL A 139 -7.26 14.65 -10.00
C VAL A 139 -6.34 13.59 -10.63
N ILE A 140 -5.65 13.90 -11.72
CA ILE A 140 -4.66 12.99 -12.34
C ILE A 140 -3.54 12.66 -11.34
N VAL A 141 -2.94 13.67 -10.73
CA VAL A 141 -1.81 13.50 -9.80
C VAL A 141 -2.22 12.66 -8.58
N VAL A 142 -3.34 12.99 -7.93
CA VAL A 142 -3.83 12.28 -6.73
C VAL A 142 -4.23 10.84 -7.08
N THR A 143 -4.88 10.63 -8.22
CA THR A 143 -5.26 9.28 -8.67
C THR A 143 -4.04 8.43 -9.02
N ALA A 144 -3.06 9.01 -9.72
CA ALA A 144 -1.82 8.33 -10.05
C ALA A 144 -1.02 7.96 -8.79
N ALA A 145 -1.00 8.85 -7.79
CA ALA A 145 -0.34 8.58 -6.51
C ALA A 145 -0.95 7.37 -5.80
N HIS A 146 -2.29 7.33 -5.67
CA HIS A 146 -2.99 6.19 -5.09
C HIS A 146 -2.78 4.90 -5.89
N ALA A 147 -2.86 4.96 -7.22
CA ALA A 147 -2.65 3.77 -8.06
C ALA A 147 -1.22 3.22 -7.92
N TRP A 148 -0.23 4.10 -7.84
CA TRP A 148 1.16 3.71 -7.63
C TRP A 148 1.40 3.12 -6.24
N HIS A 149 0.80 3.71 -5.20
CA HIS A 149 0.79 3.13 -3.86
C HIS A 149 0.24 1.70 -3.89
N ALA A 150 -0.96 1.49 -4.47
CA ALA A 150 -1.59 0.18 -4.56
C ALA A 150 -0.73 -0.85 -5.33
N VAL A 151 -0.08 -0.43 -6.43
CA VAL A 151 0.86 -1.29 -7.17
C VAL A 151 2.07 -1.67 -6.31
N GLY A 152 2.70 -0.70 -5.64
CA GLY A 152 3.86 -0.95 -4.79
C GLY A 152 3.53 -1.84 -3.59
N SER A 153 2.34 -1.68 -3.00
CA SER A 153 1.84 -2.53 -1.92
C SER A 153 1.58 -3.96 -2.39
N ALA A 154 1.02 -4.14 -3.60
CA ALA A 154 0.82 -5.46 -4.18
C ALA A 154 2.15 -6.16 -4.56
N LEU A 155 3.15 -5.41 -5.02
CA LEU A 155 4.47 -5.93 -5.35
C LEU A 155 5.32 -6.28 -4.11
N ALA A 156 4.99 -5.74 -2.93
CA ALA A 156 5.70 -6.03 -1.69
C ALA A 156 5.52 -7.48 -1.22
N VAL A 157 4.41 -8.11 -1.61
CA VAL A 157 4.06 -9.47 -1.21
C VAL A 157 4.68 -10.48 -2.18
N THR A 158 5.49 -11.37 -1.63
CA THR A 158 6.14 -12.47 -2.35
C THR A 158 5.32 -13.75 -2.28
N GLY A 159 5.33 -14.52 -3.36
CA GLY A 159 4.71 -15.86 -3.39
C GLY A 159 3.20 -15.90 -3.59
N GLN A 160 2.54 -14.76 -3.80
CA GLN A 160 1.12 -14.66 -4.12
C GLN A 160 0.91 -14.03 -5.50
N SER A 161 -0.26 -14.24 -6.10
CA SER A 161 -0.61 -13.66 -7.39
C SER A 161 -0.85 -12.15 -7.27
N PHE A 162 -0.24 -11.37 -8.19
CA PHE A 162 -0.30 -9.91 -8.18
C PHE A 162 -1.73 -9.35 -8.33
N VAL A 163 -2.57 -9.93 -9.20
CA VAL A 163 -3.89 -9.35 -9.52
C VAL A 163 -4.84 -9.33 -8.31
N PRO A 164 -5.04 -10.43 -7.55
CA PRO A 164 -5.83 -10.38 -6.31
C PRO A 164 -5.29 -9.39 -5.28
N LEU A 165 -3.96 -9.31 -5.12
CA LEU A 165 -3.31 -8.36 -4.21
C LEU A 165 -3.57 -6.91 -4.63
N LEU A 166 -3.44 -6.60 -5.92
CA LEU A 166 -3.72 -5.28 -6.44
C LEU A 166 -5.18 -4.90 -6.22
N ILE A 167 -6.13 -5.81 -6.48
CA ILE A 167 -7.56 -5.56 -6.23
C ILE A 167 -7.80 -5.26 -4.74
N GLY A 168 -7.20 -6.05 -3.84
CA GLY A 168 -7.28 -5.84 -2.39
C GLY A 168 -6.71 -4.49 -1.96
N ALA A 169 -5.48 -4.17 -2.39
CA ALA A 169 -4.81 -2.91 -2.07
C ALA A 169 -5.48 -1.67 -2.70
N SER A 170 -6.25 -1.85 -3.78
CA SER A 170 -6.91 -0.73 -4.47
C SER A 170 -8.18 -0.27 -3.76
N GLY A 171 -8.91 -1.17 -3.10
CA GLY A 171 -10.13 -0.85 -2.35
C GLY A 171 -11.12 0.05 -3.12
N VAL A 172 -11.50 1.17 -2.50
CA VAL A 172 -12.39 2.19 -3.09
C VAL A 172 -11.78 2.85 -4.35
N GLY A 173 -10.46 2.80 -4.51
CA GLY A 173 -9.72 3.26 -5.68
C GLY A 173 -10.22 2.65 -6.99
N LEU A 174 -10.67 1.39 -7.00
CA LEU A 174 -11.21 0.73 -8.20
C LEU A 174 -12.40 1.46 -8.81
N VAL A 175 -13.17 2.19 -7.98
CA VAL A 175 -14.28 3.02 -8.43
C VAL A 175 -13.81 4.46 -8.71
N ALA A 176 -12.87 4.97 -7.91
CA ALA A 176 -12.36 6.32 -8.07
C ALA A 176 -11.54 6.51 -9.37
N TRP A 177 -10.77 5.52 -9.83
CA TRP A 177 -9.91 5.67 -11.00
C TRP A 177 -10.69 5.87 -12.32
N PRO A 178 -11.76 5.11 -12.63
CA PRO A 178 -12.60 5.43 -13.77
C PRO A 178 -13.27 6.81 -13.66
N LEU A 179 -13.68 7.22 -12.46
CA LEU A 179 -14.26 8.54 -12.23
C LEU A 179 -13.24 9.68 -12.42
N ALA A 180 -11.96 9.42 -12.15
CA ALA A 180 -10.88 10.36 -12.47
C ALA A 180 -10.81 10.60 -13.99
N VAL A 181 -10.89 9.54 -14.80
CA VAL A 181 -10.96 9.66 -16.28
C VAL A 181 -12.19 10.47 -16.71
N VAL A 182 -13.36 10.19 -16.12
CA VAL A 182 -14.59 10.97 -16.38
C VAL A 182 -14.40 12.44 -16.05
N THR A 183 -13.70 12.76 -14.95
CA THR A 183 -13.39 14.14 -14.56
C THR A 183 -12.53 14.84 -15.60
N VAL A 184 -11.47 14.18 -16.08
CA VAL A 184 -10.58 14.73 -17.11
C VAL A 184 -11.35 14.96 -18.42
N VAL A 185 -12.15 13.99 -18.86
CA VAL A 185 -12.98 14.13 -20.06
C VAL A 185 -14.00 15.27 -19.90
N ALA A 186 -14.65 15.39 -18.75
CA ALA A 186 -15.56 16.48 -18.45
C ALA A 186 -14.86 17.84 -18.49
N ALA A 187 -13.64 17.94 -17.96
CA ALA A 187 -12.84 19.15 -17.97
C ALA A 187 -12.47 19.58 -19.39
N VAL A 188 -11.97 18.65 -20.22
CA VAL A 188 -11.64 18.89 -21.63
C VAL A 188 -12.87 19.33 -22.42
N ARG A 189 -14.03 18.70 -22.16
CA ARG A 189 -15.32 19.06 -22.77
C ARG A 189 -15.99 20.26 -22.11
N ARG A 190 -15.31 20.94 -21.19
CA ARG A 190 -15.76 22.13 -20.45
C ARG A 190 -17.14 21.97 -19.78
N LYS A 191 -17.44 20.76 -19.29
CA LYS A 191 -18.73 20.45 -18.66
C LYS A 191 -18.79 21.04 -17.24
N PRO A 192 -19.96 21.55 -16.80
CA PRO A 192 -20.12 22.11 -15.46
C PRO A 192 -19.93 21.07 -14.35
N ALA A 193 -20.22 19.79 -14.64
CA ALA A 193 -20.06 18.68 -13.71
C ALA A 193 -18.61 18.39 -13.28
N THR A 194 -17.60 18.99 -13.93
CA THR A 194 -16.17 18.73 -13.64
C THR A 194 -15.83 18.89 -12.16
N ALA A 195 -16.29 19.97 -11.53
CA ALA A 195 -15.98 20.26 -10.12
C ALA A 195 -16.63 19.25 -9.17
N PHE A 196 -17.85 18.80 -9.48
CA PHE A 196 -18.55 17.78 -8.71
C PHE A 196 -17.81 16.43 -8.74
N VAL A 197 -17.51 15.94 -9.95
CA VAL A 197 -16.86 14.62 -10.09
C VAL A 197 -15.44 14.66 -9.50
N ALA A 198 -14.71 15.76 -9.68
CA ALA A 198 -13.41 15.96 -9.05
C ALA A 198 -13.49 15.89 -7.52
N ALA A 199 -14.50 16.53 -6.93
CA ALA A 199 -14.68 16.53 -5.47
C ALA A 199 -15.01 15.13 -4.94
N VAL A 200 -15.85 14.38 -5.65
CA VAL A 200 -16.19 12.99 -5.32
C VAL A 200 -14.96 12.10 -5.40
N VAL A 201 -14.17 12.19 -6.48
CA VAL A 201 -12.92 11.42 -6.62
C VAL A 201 -11.96 11.75 -5.48
N GLY A 202 -11.75 13.03 -5.18
CA GLY A 202 -10.90 13.45 -4.06
C GLY A 202 -11.34 12.85 -2.73
N ALA A 203 -12.62 12.95 -2.39
CA ALA A 203 -13.16 12.40 -1.16
C ALA A 203 -13.04 10.86 -1.08
N MET A 204 -13.30 10.15 -2.18
CA MET A 204 -13.15 8.69 -2.24
C MET A 204 -11.71 8.25 -2.04
N LEU A 205 -10.75 8.95 -2.63
CA LEU A 205 -9.32 8.63 -2.47
C LEU A 205 -8.80 8.95 -1.08
N VAL A 206 -9.34 9.98 -0.40
CA VAL A 206 -9.07 10.19 1.04
C VAL A 206 -9.51 8.98 1.84
N VAL A 207 -10.76 8.53 1.67
CA VAL A 207 -11.27 7.34 2.38
C VAL A 207 -10.43 6.11 2.10
N ALA A 208 -10.01 5.92 0.84
CA ALA A 208 -9.17 4.81 0.44
C ALA A 208 -7.79 4.83 1.10
N GLY A 209 -7.20 6.01 1.33
CA GLY A 209 -5.87 6.16 1.93
C GLY A 209 -5.85 6.25 3.46
N ILE A 210 -6.99 6.24 4.16
CA ILE A 210 -7.03 6.29 5.64
C ILE A 210 -6.25 5.12 6.27
N PRO A 211 -6.41 3.86 5.80
CA PRO A 211 -5.64 2.73 6.36
C PRO A 211 -4.12 2.90 6.24
N ASP A 212 -3.65 3.72 5.30
CA ASP A 212 -2.23 3.95 5.02
C ASP A 212 -1.60 5.04 5.89
N PHE A 213 -2.35 5.61 6.82
CA PHE A 213 -1.87 6.68 7.69
C PHE A 213 -0.63 6.26 8.53
N ASP A 214 -0.53 4.97 8.85
CA ASP A 214 0.61 4.39 9.56
C ASP A 214 1.92 4.52 8.77
N SER A 215 1.89 4.78 7.46
CA SER A 215 3.10 5.03 6.66
C SER A 215 3.92 6.22 7.19
N PHE A 216 3.31 7.19 7.87
CA PHE A 216 4.01 8.32 8.46
C PHE A 216 4.72 8.03 9.78
N ARG A 217 4.43 6.88 10.40
CA ARG A 217 4.95 6.50 11.71
C ARG A 217 6.04 5.44 11.60
N PHE A 218 5.82 4.40 10.82
CA PHE A 218 6.69 3.23 10.85
C PHE A 218 7.88 3.37 9.90
N SER A 219 9.04 2.83 10.29
CA SER A 219 10.25 2.88 9.45
C SER A 219 10.20 1.90 8.26
N GLN A 220 9.61 0.72 8.45
CA GLN A 220 9.41 -0.31 7.43
C GLN A 220 7.95 -0.35 6.99
N LEU A 221 7.74 -0.17 5.68
CA LEU A 221 6.41 -0.10 5.07
C LEU A 221 6.24 -1.25 4.10
N PRO A 222 5.04 -1.89 4.01
CA PRO A 222 4.77 -2.97 3.08
C PRO A 222 4.62 -2.46 1.63
N PHE A 223 5.70 -1.87 1.11
CA PHE A 223 5.75 -1.19 -0.19
C PHE A 223 7.05 -1.58 -0.92
N ALA A 224 6.92 -1.93 -2.20
CA ALA A 224 8.04 -2.30 -3.07
C ALA A 224 8.77 -1.06 -3.62
N GLY A 225 9.40 -0.28 -2.74
CA GLY A 225 10.18 0.89 -3.09
C GLY A 225 10.72 1.63 -1.86
N PRO A 226 11.32 2.83 -2.04
CA PRO A 226 11.76 3.64 -0.92
C PRO A 226 10.58 4.05 -0.03
N GLY A 227 10.74 3.96 1.30
CA GLY A 227 9.66 4.32 2.24
C GLY A 227 9.21 5.79 2.10
N ASP A 228 10.12 6.70 1.77
CA ASP A 228 9.75 8.11 1.56
C ASP A 228 8.90 8.33 0.30
N LEU A 229 9.06 7.48 -0.72
CA LEU A 229 8.18 7.49 -1.87
C LEU A 229 6.78 7.05 -1.45
N ASP A 230 6.64 6.00 -0.66
CA ASP A 230 5.34 5.56 -0.15
C ASP A 230 4.63 6.68 0.64
N ARG A 231 5.35 7.30 1.58
CA ARG A 231 4.85 8.43 2.37
C ARG A 231 4.40 9.60 1.50
N LEU A 232 5.17 9.94 0.47
CA LEU A 232 4.79 10.97 -0.49
C LEU A 232 3.49 10.63 -1.21
N LEU A 233 3.33 9.38 -1.66
CA LEU A 233 2.13 8.92 -2.37
C LEU A 233 0.89 8.94 -1.46
N VAL A 234 1.04 8.51 -0.21
CA VAL A 234 -0.02 8.58 0.81
C VAL A 234 -0.37 10.03 1.14
N ALA A 235 0.62 10.91 1.33
CA ALA A 235 0.41 12.34 1.59
C ALA A 235 -0.29 13.05 0.42
N LEU A 236 0.07 12.74 -0.83
CA LEU A 236 -0.61 13.22 -2.03
C LEU A 236 -2.06 12.74 -2.10
N THR A 237 -2.29 11.48 -1.76
CA THR A 237 -3.62 10.87 -1.78
C THR A 237 -4.53 11.52 -0.73
N LEU A 238 -4.09 11.57 0.53
CA LEU A 238 -4.84 12.14 1.64
C LEU A 238 -4.98 13.66 1.53
N GLY A 239 -3.86 14.36 1.44
CA GLY A 239 -3.83 15.83 1.41
C GLY A 239 -4.43 16.35 0.11
N GLY A 240 -3.90 15.90 -1.03
CA GLY A 240 -4.40 16.31 -2.34
C GLY A 240 -5.87 15.93 -2.55
N GLY A 241 -6.29 14.73 -2.14
CA GLY A 241 -7.70 14.30 -2.21
C GLY A 241 -8.62 15.21 -1.39
N LEU A 242 -8.24 15.54 -0.15
CA LEU A 242 -9.01 16.45 0.72
C LEU A 242 -9.10 17.85 0.11
N GLY A 243 -7.98 18.36 -0.41
CA GLY A 243 -7.92 19.65 -1.09
C GLY A 243 -8.83 19.70 -2.32
N LEU A 244 -8.79 18.66 -3.18
CA LEU A 244 -9.65 18.57 -4.36
C LEU A 244 -11.14 18.48 -4.00
N ALA A 245 -11.48 17.74 -2.94
CA ALA A 245 -12.83 17.68 -2.41
C ALA A 245 -13.32 19.08 -2.01
N ALA A 246 -12.58 19.75 -1.12
CA ALA A 246 -12.95 21.08 -0.64
C ALA A 246 -12.97 22.13 -1.77
N GLY A 247 -11.96 22.13 -2.63
CA GLY A 247 -11.84 23.08 -3.75
C GLY A 247 -12.92 22.88 -4.82
N GLY A 248 -13.29 21.63 -5.12
CA GLY A 248 -14.38 21.32 -6.03
C GLY A 248 -15.74 21.78 -5.48
N PHE A 249 -16.02 21.57 -4.19
CA PHE A 249 -17.23 22.09 -3.55
C PHE A 249 -17.30 23.61 -3.53
N ASP A 250 -16.19 24.28 -3.20
CA ASP A 250 -16.11 25.75 -3.23
C ASP A 250 -16.34 26.31 -4.64
N ASN A 251 -15.75 25.68 -5.66
CA ASN A 251 -15.97 26.05 -7.06
C ASN A 251 -17.45 26.03 -7.45
N MET A 252 -18.17 24.96 -7.07
CA MET A 252 -19.60 24.83 -7.33
C MET A 252 -20.42 25.91 -6.62
N ARG A 253 -20.09 26.24 -5.35
CA ARG A 253 -20.78 27.29 -4.60
C ARG A 253 -20.66 28.66 -5.29
N ARG A 254 -19.45 29.02 -5.73
CA ARG A 254 -19.20 30.29 -6.43
C ARG A 254 -19.91 30.37 -7.79
N ALA A 255 -19.99 29.26 -8.51
CA ALA A 255 -20.68 29.21 -9.79
C ALA A 255 -22.22 29.31 -9.66
N GLY A 256 -22.78 28.82 -8.54
CA GLY A 256 -24.20 28.93 -8.24
C GLY A 256 -24.62 30.31 -7.70
N SER A 257 -23.70 31.11 -7.15
CA SER A 257 -24.01 32.46 -6.66
C SER A 257 -24.04 33.53 -7.77
N THR A 258 -23.69 33.17 -9.00
CA THR A 258 -23.65 34.08 -10.16
C THR A 258 -24.87 33.98 -11.08
N THR A 259 -25.89 33.21 -10.68
CA THR A 259 -27.18 33.04 -11.37
C THR A 259 -28.29 33.62 -10.53
#